data_AF-A0ABC8RX98-F1
#
_entry.id   AF-A0ABC8RX98-F1
#
_cell.length_a   1.000
_cell.length_b   1.000
_cell.length_c   1.000
_cell.angle_alpha   90.00
_cell.angle_beta   90.00
_cell.angle_gamma   90.00
#
_symmetry.space_group_name_H-M   'P 1'
#
loop_
_entity.id
_entity.type
_entity.pdbx_description
1 polymer ?
#
loop_
_entity_poly.entity_id
_entity_poly.type
_entity_poly.pdbx_seq_one_letter_code
_entity_poly.pdbx_strand_id
1 'polypeptide(L)'
;MFVALSESLKDLGIDIEYRLVLPAFSSLADPKGFISENVIELLSKQSRVFIVLQLSSSMAGHLFRQAKQLGLVGRDSAWIIIDSFSSLLDSVNPFVISSKEGALGIKIYFTQESKSFLDVRDRFQQVFQLDYPEEDNSEMTIHALRAYDSITTVANAINRTGSSNNDSTTLLKSVMDRSDQEKNMTHYSDSN
;
A
#
# COMPACT_ATOMS: atom_id res chain seq x y z
N MET A 1 7.09 11.92 -4.82
CA MET A 1 7.40 10.80 -5.73
C MET A 1 7.17 11.16 -7.20
N PHE A 2 5.98 11.63 -7.61
CA PHE A 2 5.72 12.02 -9.01
C PHE A 2 6.69 13.08 -9.56
N VAL A 3 6.94 14.16 -8.81
CA VAL A 3 7.82 15.27 -9.26
C VAL A 3 9.22 14.75 -9.61
N ALA A 4 9.86 14.04 -8.68
CA ALA A 4 11.19 13.47 -8.89
C ALA A 4 11.24 12.48 -10.09
N LEU A 5 10.21 11.65 -10.26
CA LEU A 5 10.11 10.78 -11.44
C LEU A 5 9.99 11.60 -12.73
N SER A 6 9.12 12.60 -12.76
CA SER A 6 8.89 13.42 -13.96
C SER A 6 10.14 14.21 -14.37
N GLU A 7 10.91 14.71 -13.40
CA GLU A 7 12.18 15.38 -13.65
C GLU A 7 13.21 14.38 -14.20
N SER A 8 13.34 13.21 -13.57
CA SER A 8 14.29 12.18 -14.01
C SER A 8 13.98 11.66 -15.42
N LEU A 9 12.70 11.48 -15.77
CA LEU A 9 12.29 11.07 -17.12
C LEU A 9 12.62 12.17 -18.14
N LYS A 10 12.35 13.43 -17.79
CA LYS A 10 12.63 14.58 -18.66
C LYS A 10 14.13 14.74 -18.92
N ASP A 11 14.98 14.53 -17.92
CA ASP A 11 16.44 14.58 -18.04
C ASP A 11 16.97 13.49 -19.01
N LEU A 12 16.25 12.38 -19.14
CA LEU A 12 16.53 11.31 -20.10
C LEU A 12 15.89 11.54 -21.48
N GLY A 13 15.20 12.67 -21.69
CA GLY A 13 14.46 12.96 -22.91
C GLY A 13 13.19 12.13 -23.08
N ILE A 14 12.63 11.61 -21.99
CA ILE A 14 11.38 10.84 -21.96
C ILE A 14 10.25 11.77 -21.53
N ASP A 15 9.28 11.96 -22.40
CA ASP A 15 8.09 12.78 -22.11
C ASP A 15 6.95 11.96 -21.52
N ILE A 16 6.25 12.55 -20.55
CA ILE A 16 5.00 12.00 -20.01
C ILE A 16 3.86 12.54 -20.86
N GLU A 17 3.30 11.68 -21.71
CA GLU A 17 2.20 12.04 -22.62
C GLU A 17 0.92 12.41 -21.86
N TYR A 18 0.58 11.63 -20.83
CA TYR A 18 -0.66 11.80 -20.09
C TYR A 18 -0.48 11.44 -18.62
N ARG A 19 -1.04 12.28 -17.75
CA ARG A 19 -1.07 12.08 -16.31
C ARG A 19 -2.52 11.95 -15.84
N LEU A 20 -2.87 10.77 -15.37
CA LEU A 20 -4.15 10.50 -14.75
C LEU A 20 -4.05 10.60 -13.22
N VAL A 21 -4.94 11.37 -12.60
CA VAL A 21 -5.08 11.42 -11.14
C VAL A 21 -6.46 10.88 -10.79
N LEU A 22 -6.50 9.76 -10.07
CA LEU A 22 -7.73 9.14 -9.62
C LEU A 22 -8.07 9.61 -8.20
N PRO A 23 -9.33 9.98 -7.92
CA PRO A 23 -9.77 10.33 -6.57
C PRO A 23 -9.87 9.07 -5.68
N ALA A 24 -10.16 9.27 -4.40
CA ALA A 24 -10.42 8.15 -3.49
C ALA A 24 -11.63 7.34 -3.97
N PHE A 25 -11.53 6.02 -3.89
CA PHE A 25 -12.61 5.13 -4.35
C PHE A 25 -13.94 5.40 -3.61
N SER A 26 -13.87 5.71 -2.31
CA SER A 26 -15.01 6.03 -1.46
C SER A 26 -15.66 7.39 -1.75
N SER A 27 -14.96 8.33 -2.39
CA SER A 27 -15.51 9.65 -2.70
C SER A 27 -16.30 9.68 -4.01
N LEU A 28 -16.39 8.56 -4.73
CA LEU A 28 -17.05 8.47 -6.03
C LEU A 28 -18.48 7.94 -5.88
N ALA A 29 -19.45 8.64 -6.48
CA ALA A 29 -20.84 8.19 -6.52
C ALA A 29 -21.03 6.96 -7.42
N ASP A 30 -20.33 6.92 -8.56
CA ASP A 30 -20.21 5.73 -9.43
C ASP A 30 -18.72 5.44 -9.72
N PRO A 31 -18.05 4.68 -8.84
CA PRO A 31 -16.65 4.34 -9.03
C PRO A 31 -16.40 3.52 -10.30
N LYS A 32 -17.36 2.68 -10.72
CA LYS A 32 -17.16 1.77 -11.86
C LYS A 32 -17.29 2.50 -13.18
N GLY A 33 -18.29 3.36 -13.33
CA GLY A 33 -18.44 4.23 -14.50
C GLY A 33 -17.23 5.15 -14.66
N PHE A 34 -16.82 5.79 -13.56
CA PHE A 34 -15.65 6.66 -13.55
C PHE A 34 -14.38 5.94 -14.04
N ILE A 35 -14.09 4.73 -13.52
CA ILE A 35 -12.93 3.95 -13.96
C ILE A 35 -13.05 3.56 -15.44
N SER A 36 -14.25 3.18 -15.89
CA SER A 36 -14.48 2.81 -17.29
C SER A 36 -14.16 3.98 -18.23
N GLU A 37 -14.62 5.18 -17.92
CA GLU A 37 -14.35 6.39 -18.72
C GLU A 37 -12.85 6.69 -18.79
N ASN A 38 -12.16 6.64 -17.65
CA ASN A 38 -10.73 6.91 -17.60
C ASN A 38 -9.90 5.85 -18.35
N VAL A 39 -10.29 4.57 -18.31
CA VAL A 39 -9.60 3.52 -19.10
C VAL A 39 -9.84 3.71 -20.61
N ILE A 40 -11.04 4.13 -21.01
CA ILE A 40 -11.33 4.49 -22.41
C ILE A 40 -10.46 5.68 -22.84
N GLU A 41 -10.30 6.68 -21.96
CA GLU A 41 -9.38 7.79 -22.24
C GLU A 41 -7.94 7.29 -22.41
N LEU A 42 -7.44 6.40 -21.54
CA LEU A 42 -6.11 5.83 -21.68
C LEU A 42 -5.91 5.08 -23.00
N LEU A 43 -6.92 4.32 -23.45
CA LEU A 43 -6.89 3.65 -24.75
C LEU A 43 -6.74 4.64 -25.91
N SER A 44 -7.31 5.84 -25.80
CA SER A 44 -7.24 6.85 -26.85
C SER A 44 -5.85 7.47 -27.03
N LYS A 45 -4.97 7.39 -26.02
CA LYS A 45 -3.62 7.98 -26.06
C LYS A 45 -2.62 7.18 -26.90
N GLN A 46 -2.96 5.98 -27.36
CA GLN A 46 -2.03 5.09 -28.09
C GLN A 46 -0.72 4.79 -27.34
N SER A 47 -0.64 5.08 -26.04
CA SER A 47 0.53 4.80 -25.21
C SER A 47 0.65 3.29 -24.97
N ARG A 48 1.89 2.79 -24.97
CA ARG A 48 2.19 1.37 -24.69
C ARG A 48 2.76 1.13 -23.30
N VAL A 49 3.14 2.17 -22.58
CA VAL A 49 3.73 2.05 -21.24
C VAL A 49 2.89 2.89 -20.27
N PHE A 50 2.42 2.24 -19.22
CA PHE A 50 1.63 2.87 -18.16
C PHE A 50 2.38 2.74 -16.84
N ILE A 51 2.56 3.85 -16.12
CA ILE A 51 3.23 3.87 -14.82
C ILE A 51 2.20 4.19 -13.74
N VAL A 52 2.03 3.28 -12.79
CA VAL A 52 1.15 3.43 -11.64
C VAL A 52 2.00 3.74 -10.42
N LEU A 53 1.83 4.95 -9.87
CA LEU A 53 2.61 5.42 -8.71
C LEU A 53 1.94 5.17 -7.37
N GLN A 54 0.61 5.28 -7.32
CA GLN A 54 -0.13 5.11 -6.07
C GLN A 54 -1.59 4.82 -6.38
N LEU A 55 -2.10 3.69 -5.90
CA LEU A 55 -3.51 3.32 -5.95
C LEU A 55 -3.89 2.58 -4.67
N SER A 56 -5.14 2.76 -4.23
CA SER A 56 -5.72 1.86 -3.22
C SER A 56 -6.02 0.49 -3.84
N SER A 57 -6.22 -0.51 -2.98
CA SER A 57 -6.50 -1.87 -3.44
C SER A 57 -7.76 -1.98 -4.27
N SER A 58 -8.85 -1.41 -3.78
CA SER A 58 -10.13 -1.38 -4.48
C SER A 58 -9.98 -0.70 -5.85
N MET A 59 -9.29 0.45 -5.90
CA MET A 59 -9.09 1.18 -7.15
C MET A 59 -8.23 0.39 -8.14
N ALA A 60 -7.11 -0.17 -7.69
CA ALA A 60 -6.22 -0.98 -8.52
C ALA A 60 -6.93 -2.20 -9.10
N GLY A 61 -7.66 -2.97 -8.26
CA GLY A 61 -8.39 -4.14 -8.71
C GLY A 61 -9.42 -3.82 -9.79
N HIS A 62 -10.18 -2.72 -9.62
CA HIS A 62 -11.15 -2.29 -10.63
C HIS A 62 -10.49 -1.76 -11.90
N LEU A 63 -9.43 -0.96 -11.79
CA LEU A 63 -8.68 -0.41 -12.91
C LEU A 63 -8.11 -1.53 -13.79
N PHE A 64 -7.34 -2.45 -13.20
CA PHE A 64 -6.69 -3.53 -13.95
C PHE A 64 -7.71 -4.50 -14.56
N ARG A 65 -8.83 -4.75 -13.88
CA ARG A 65 -9.92 -5.55 -14.44
C ARG A 65 -10.50 -4.90 -15.69
N GLN A 66 -10.81 -3.60 -15.65
CA GLN A 66 -11.36 -2.88 -16.80
C GLN A 66 -10.34 -2.76 -17.93
N ALA A 67 -9.10 -2.39 -17.61
CA ALA A 67 -8.00 -2.33 -18.57
C ALA A 67 -7.79 -3.66 -19.30
N LYS A 68 -7.86 -4.79 -18.57
CA LYS A 68 -7.79 -6.12 -19.17
C LYS A 68 -8.97 -6.43 -20.09
N GLN A 69 -10.20 -6.09 -19.68
CA GLN A 69 -11.40 -6.29 -20.50
C GLN A 69 -11.33 -5.52 -21.83
N LEU A 70 -10.75 -4.33 -21.81
CA LEU A 70 -10.58 -3.50 -23.00
C LEU A 70 -9.27 -3.77 -23.76
N GLY A 71 -8.50 -4.79 -23.37
CA GLY A 71 -7.27 -5.20 -24.06
C GLY A 71 -6.06 -4.29 -23.81
N LEU A 72 -6.14 -3.38 -22.84
CA LEU A 72 -5.05 -2.49 -22.44
C LEU A 72 -4.01 -3.20 -21.56
N VAL A 73 -4.26 -4.42 -21.09
CA VAL A 73 -3.28 -5.29 -20.41
C VAL A 73 -3.02 -6.53 -21.28
N GLY A 74 -1.75 -6.80 -21.57
CA GLY A 74 -1.27 -8.08 -22.10
C GLY A 74 -1.00 -8.19 -23.60
N ARG A 75 -1.61 -7.37 -24.46
CA ARG A 75 -1.38 -7.47 -25.92
C ARG A 75 -0.08 -6.83 -26.37
N ASP A 76 0.09 -5.54 -26.11
CA ASP A 76 1.25 -4.74 -26.59
C ASP A 76 1.62 -3.62 -25.60
N SER A 77 1.23 -3.79 -24.35
CA SER A 77 1.37 -2.79 -23.30
C SER A 77 2.16 -3.31 -22.10
N ALA A 78 2.94 -2.43 -21.51
CA ALA A 78 3.66 -2.64 -20.28
C ALA A 78 3.07 -1.77 -19.16
N TRP A 79 2.73 -2.38 -18.04
CA TRP A 79 2.26 -1.71 -16.83
C TRP A 79 3.34 -1.79 -15.76
N ILE A 80 3.91 -0.65 -15.37
CA ILE A 80 4.92 -0.54 -14.33
C ILE A 80 4.25 -0.06 -13.05
N ILE A 81 4.31 -0.87 -11.98
CA ILE A 81 3.67 -0.57 -10.71
C ILE A 81 4.78 -0.24 -9.69
N ILE A 82 4.83 1.04 -9.27
CA ILE A 82 5.87 1.58 -8.39
C ILE A 82 5.33 1.74 -6.96
N ASP A 83 5.61 0.71 -6.15
CA ASP A 83 5.68 0.55 -4.67
C ASP A 83 4.71 1.25 -3.65
N SER A 84 4.69 0.69 -2.44
CA SER A 84 3.76 0.68 -1.29
C SER A 84 2.56 -0.26 -1.45
N PHE A 85 2.27 -0.67 -2.68
CA PHE A 85 1.14 -1.53 -3.03
C PHE A 85 1.54 -2.98 -3.34
N SER A 86 2.80 -3.27 -3.66
CA SER A 86 3.22 -4.66 -3.96
C SER A 86 3.09 -5.62 -2.78
N SER A 87 3.19 -5.11 -1.55
CA SER A 87 3.00 -5.88 -0.32
C SER A 87 1.53 -6.11 0.03
N LEU A 88 0.61 -5.39 -0.62
CA LEU A 88 -0.84 -5.60 -0.55
C LEU A 88 -1.30 -6.57 -1.66
N LEU A 89 -0.46 -6.85 -2.66
CA LEU A 89 -0.82 -7.78 -3.73
C LEU A 89 -0.68 -9.25 -3.33
N ASP A 90 -0.09 -9.56 -2.17
CA ASP A 90 -0.19 -10.90 -1.58
C ASP A 90 -1.61 -11.13 -0.99
N SER A 91 -2.31 -10.06 -0.53
CA SER A 91 -3.69 -10.14 0.00
C SER A 91 -4.78 -9.93 -1.04
N VAL A 92 -4.46 -9.25 -2.14
CA VAL A 92 -5.38 -9.00 -3.25
C VAL A 92 -5.11 -10.04 -4.30
N ASN A 93 -5.93 -11.09 -4.30
CA ASN A 93 -6.06 -12.15 -5.30
C ASN A 93 -4.89 -12.22 -6.31
N PRO A 94 -4.06 -13.28 -6.28
CA PRO A 94 -2.88 -13.44 -7.15
C PRO A 94 -3.17 -13.27 -8.66
N PHE A 95 -4.43 -13.25 -9.09
CA PHE A 95 -4.88 -12.88 -10.42
C PHE A 95 -4.41 -11.52 -10.97
N VAL A 96 -4.06 -10.53 -10.12
CA VAL A 96 -3.63 -9.20 -10.62
C VAL A 96 -2.15 -9.22 -11.07
N ILE A 97 -1.29 -10.04 -10.46
CA ILE A 97 0.11 -10.22 -10.90
C ILE A 97 0.27 -11.48 -11.78
N SER A 98 -0.64 -12.46 -11.72
CA SER A 98 -0.56 -13.66 -12.58
C SER A 98 -1.00 -13.44 -14.03
N SER A 99 -1.07 -12.20 -14.52
CA SER A 99 -1.14 -11.98 -15.96
C SER A 99 0.28 -12.14 -16.50
N LYS A 100 0.57 -13.31 -17.08
CA LYS A 100 1.84 -13.65 -17.75
C LYS A 100 2.16 -12.79 -18.98
N GLU A 101 1.50 -11.65 -19.13
CA GLU A 101 1.53 -10.78 -20.30
C GLU A 101 1.41 -9.33 -19.79
N GLY A 102 2.53 -8.59 -19.75
CA GLY A 102 2.55 -7.12 -19.77
C GLY A 102 2.57 -6.33 -18.46
N ALA A 103 2.74 -6.92 -17.27
CA ALA A 103 2.83 -6.15 -16.01
C ALA A 103 4.16 -6.41 -15.25
N LEU A 104 4.78 -5.34 -14.76
CA LEU A 104 6.01 -5.34 -13.98
C LEU A 104 5.79 -4.57 -12.66
N GLY A 105 5.85 -5.27 -11.54
CA GLY A 105 5.77 -4.68 -10.21
C GLY A 105 7.13 -4.63 -9.51
N ILE A 106 7.37 -3.59 -8.73
CA ILE A 106 8.52 -3.51 -7.80
C ILE A 106 8.04 -3.96 -6.42
N LYS A 107 8.67 -5.01 -5.85
CA LYS A 107 8.39 -5.50 -4.48
C LYS A 107 9.57 -5.22 -3.56
N ILE A 108 9.30 -4.57 -2.42
CA ILE A 108 10.29 -4.46 -1.35
C ILE A 108 10.58 -5.86 -0.81
N TYR A 109 11.80 -6.34 -1.03
CA TYR A 109 12.27 -7.60 -0.46
C TYR A 109 12.68 -7.40 1.01
N PHE A 110 12.30 -8.35 1.85
CA PHE A 110 12.77 -8.45 3.22
C PHE A 110 12.97 -9.92 3.59
N THR A 111 13.89 -10.19 4.51
CA THR A 111 14.26 -11.56 4.87
C THR A 111 13.17 -12.22 5.70
N GLN A 112 12.50 -13.22 5.11
CA GLN A 112 11.41 -13.96 5.76
C GLN A 112 11.84 -15.26 6.44
N GLU A 113 13.13 -15.61 6.35
CA GLU A 113 13.65 -16.91 6.83
C GLU A 113 14.25 -16.82 8.24
N SER A 114 14.41 -15.62 8.79
CA SER A 114 14.99 -15.47 10.13
C SER A 114 14.01 -15.95 11.20
N LYS A 115 14.50 -16.67 12.22
CA LYS A 115 13.68 -17.12 13.35
C LYS A 115 12.92 -15.96 14.00
N SER A 116 13.61 -14.83 14.21
CA SER A 116 13.00 -13.63 14.78
C SER A 116 11.84 -13.07 13.96
N PHE A 117 11.93 -13.13 12.63
CA PHE A 117 10.81 -12.74 11.76
C PHE A 117 9.64 -13.72 11.90
N LEU A 118 9.91 -15.03 11.85
CA LEU A 118 8.88 -16.07 11.98
C LEU A 118 8.12 -15.93 13.31
N ASP A 119 8.83 -15.73 14.42
CA ASP A 119 8.23 -15.55 15.74
C ASP A 119 7.30 -14.32 15.80
N VAL A 120 7.73 -13.21 15.20
CA VAL A 120 6.95 -11.96 15.15
C VAL A 120 5.72 -12.12 14.25
N ARG A 121 5.88 -12.76 13.08
CA ARG A 121 4.80 -13.06 12.16
C ARG A 121 3.74 -13.95 12.80
N ASP A 122 4.16 -15.04 13.43
CA ASP A 122 3.23 -16.02 14.02
C ASP A 122 2.45 -15.38 15.18
N ARG A 123 3.10 -14.57 16.02
CA ARG A 123 2.42 -13.82 17.08
C ARG A 123 1.42 -12.81 16.52
N PHE A 124 1.80 -12.08 15.47
CA PHE A 124 0.91 -11.13 14.83
C PHE A 124 -0.32 -11.83 14.25
N GLN A 125 -0.14 -12.94 13.53
CA GLN A 125 -1.24 -13.70 12.95
C GLN A 125 -2.22 -14.19 14.01
N GLN A 126 -1.70 -14.72 15.13
CA GLN A 126 -2.54 -15.15 16.25
C GLN A 126 -3.37 -14.01 16.82
N VAL A 127 -2.76 -12.85 17.10
CA VAL A 127 -3.47 -11.69 17.67
C VAL A 127 -4.46 -11.13 16.66
N PHE A 128 -4.06 -10.99 15.39
CA PHE A 128 -4.90 -10.43 14.34
C PHE A 128 -6.16 -11.27 14.10
N GLN A 129 -6.04 -12.59 14.03
CA GLN A 129 -7.18 -13.49 13.85
C GLN A 129 -8.15 -13.48 15.05
N LEU A 130 -7.64 -13.22 16.27
CA LEU A 130 -8.48 -13.10 17.47
C LEU A 130 -9.23 -11.77 17.51
N ASP A 131 -8.56 -10.68 17.14
CA ASP A 131 -9.12 -9.33 17.19
C ASP A 131 -10.04 -9.03 16.00
N TYR A 132 -9.79 -9.65 14.83
CA TYR A 132 -10.52 -9.45 13.57
C TYR A 132 -10.91 -10.79 12.92
N PRO A 133 -11.81 -11.58 13.55
CA PRO A 133 -12.18 -12.91 13.06
C PRO A 133 -12.92 -12.90 11.71
N GLU A 134 -13.48 -11.76 11.30
CA GLU A 134 -14.14 -11.52 10.01
C GLU A 134 -13.17 -11.28 8.84
N GLU A 135 -11.89 -11.00 9.12
CA GLU A 135 -10.88 -10.74 8.09
C GLU A 135 -10.20 -12.06 7.66
N ASP A 136 -10.44 -12.48 6.42
CA ASP A 136 -9.88 -13.72 5.86
C ASP A 136 -8.34 -13.67 5.68
N ASN A 137 -7.75 -12.47 5.65
CA ASN A 137 -6.32 -12.28 5.44
C ASN A 137 -5.62 -11.77 6.70
N SER A 138 -4.86 -12.67 7.34
CA SER A 138 -4.01 -12.36 8.50
C SER A 138 -2.53 -12.17 8.15
N GLU A 139 -2.17 -12.08 6.85
CA GLU A 139 -0.76 -11.91 6.48
C GLU A 139 -0.14 -10.61 7.00
N MET A 140 1.04 -10.74 7.60
CA MET A 140 1.85 -9.59 8.00
C MET A 140 2.44 -8.91 6.77
N THR A 141 1.92 -7.72 6.46
CA THR A 141 2.48 -6.88 5.39
C THR A 141 3.78 -6.20 5.84
N ILE A 142 4.57 -5.68 4.88
CA ILE A 142 5.76 -4.86 5.18
C ILE A 142 5.44 -3.64 6.05
N HIS A 143 4.21 -3.12 5.99
CA HIS A 143 3.78 -1.98 6.79
C HIS A 143 3.64 -2.37 8.25
N ALA A 144 3.04 -3.54 8.53
CA ALA A 144 2.95 -4.09 9.88
C ALA A 144 4.35 -4.37 10.45
N LEU A 145 5.26 -4.94 9.64
CA LEU A 145 6.64 -5.16 10.03
C LEU A 145 7.38 -3.84 10.36
N ARG A 146 7.24 -2.81 9.51
CA ARG A 146 7.83 -1.48 9.75
C ARG A 146 7.27 -0.82 11.01
N ALA A 147 5.97 -0.96 11.28
CA ALA A 147 5.37 -0.45 12.50
C ALA A 147 5.95 -1.15 13.73
N TYR A 148 6.07 -2.48 13.67
CA TYR A 148 6.68 -3.27 14.73
C TYR A 148 8.14 -2.85 15.02
N ASP A 149 8.96 -2.72 13.98
CA ASP A 149 10.36 -2.30 14.13
C ASP A 149 10.47 -0.88 14.65
N SER A 150 9.60 0.03 14.21
CA SER A 150 9.57 1.42 14.66
C SER A 150 9.24 1.52 16.14
N ILE A 151 8.16 0.85 16.59
CA ILE A 151 7.73 0.82 17.99
C ILE A 151 8.81 0.18 18.87
N THR A 152 9.37 -0.95 18.42
CA THR A 152 10.43 -1.67 19.14
C THR A 152 11.68 -0.79 19.28
N THR A 153 12.06 -0.07 18.22
CA THR A 153 13.20 0.85 18.23
C THR A 153 12.99 1.99 19.23
N VAL A 154 11.80 2.61 19.22
CA VAL A 154 11.44 3.68 20.17
C VAL A 154 11.46 3.14 21.61
N ALA A 155 10.86 1.98 21.87
CA ALA A 155 10.85 1.38 23.20
C ALA A 155 12.28 1.07 23.71
N ASN A 156 13.14 0.53 22.84
CA ASN A 156 14.54 0.27 23.17
C ASN A 156 15.33 1.55 23.45
N ALA A 157 15.07 2.63 22.70
CA ALA A 157 15.70 3.92 22.94
C ALA A 157 15.31 4.47 24.31
N ILE A 158 14.01 4.46 24.65
CA ILE A 158 13.49 4.89 25.95
C ILE A 158 14.10 4.08 27.10
N ASN A 159 14.17 2.75 26.95
CA ASN A 159 14.77 1.88 27.98
C ASN A 159 16.26 2.18 28.20
N ARG A 160 17.00 2.55 27.14
CA ARG A 160 18.41 2.94 27.25
C ARG A 160 18.61 4.31 27.88
N THR A 161 17.73 5.29 27.64
CA THR A 161 17.82 6.62 28.26
C THR A 161 17.32 6.65 29.69
N GLY A 162 16.29 5.88 30.05
CA GLY A 162 15.79 5.81 31.43
C GLY A 162 16.47 4.77 32.31
N SER A 163 17.50 4.06 31.81
CA SER A 163 18.48 3.42 32.70
C SER A 163 19.26 4.45 33.54
N SER A 164 19.05 5.76 33.32
CA SER A 164 19.56 6.86 34.15
C SER A 164 18.53 7.50 35.11
N ASN A 165 17.23 7.14 35.11
CA ASN A 165 16.23 7.55 36.13
C ASN A 165 14.84 6.94 35.84
N ASN A 166 14.01 6.78 36.88
CA ASN A 166 12.70 6.09 36.94
C ASN A 166 11.56 6.55 35.97
N ASP A 167 11.87 7.29 34.90
CA ASP A 167 10.91 7.98 34.00
C ASP A 167 10.54 7.22 32.71
N SER A 168 11.09 6.03 32.43
CA SER A 168 10.80 5.29 31.19
C SER A 168 9.33 4.85 31.05
N THR A 169 8.70 4.47 32.16
CA THR A 169 7.36 3.86 32.17
C THR A 169 6.25 4.89 32.03
N THR A 170 6.49 6.14 32.44
CA THR A 170 5.56 7.27 32.30
C THR A 170 5.55 7.78 30.86
N LEU A 171 6.71 7.82 30.19
CA LEU A 171 6.81 8.19 28.78
C LEU A 171 6.12 7.20 27.85
N LEU A 172 6.34 5.89 28.02
CA LEU A 172 5.68 4.86 27.19
C LEU A 172 4.15 4.90 27.33
N LYS A 173 3.64 5.07 28.56
CA LYS A 173 2.21 5.28 28.80
C LYS A 173 1.70 6.52 28.09
N SER A 174 2.39 7.65 28.20
CA SER A 174 1.96 8.89 27.52
C SER A 174 1.92 8.80 25.99
N VAL A 175 2.79 7.97 25.39
CA VAL A 175 2.77 7.74 23.94
C VAL A 175 1.62 6.81 23.55
N MET A 176 1.35 5.75 24.32
CA MET A 176 0.21 4.86 24.10
C MET A 176 -1.14 5.59 24.31
N ASP A 177 -1.27 6.34 25.40
CA ASP A 177 -2.46 7.13 25.72
C ASP A 177 -2.76 8.18 24.63
N ARG A 178 -1.71 8.76 24.02
CA ARG A 178 -1.86 9.66 22.86
C ARG A 178 -2.34 8.93 21.60
N SER A 179 -1.85 7.72 21.34
CA SER A 179 -2.28 6.94 20.17
C SER A 179 -3.74 6.46 20.30
N ASP A 180 -4.20 6.17 21.52
CA ASP A 180 -5.59 5.79 21.78
C ASP A 180 -6.54 6.98 21.67
N GLN A 181 -6.11 8.20 22.05
CA GLN A 181 -6.87 9.42 21.80
C GLN A 181 -7.02 9.74 20.31
N GLU A 182 -5.99 9.50 19.49
CA GLU A 182 -6.04 9.72 18.04
C GLU A 182 -7.00 8.74 17.33
N LYS A 183 -7.02 7.45 17.73
CA LYS A 183 -8.01 6.47 17.25
C LYS A 183 -9.46 6.86 17.59
N ASN A 184 -9.68 7.44 18.76
CA ASN A 184 -11.01 7.85 19.22
C ASN A 184 -11.51 9.13 18.51
N MET A 185 -10.61 9.97 17.97
CA MET A 185 -11.00 11.15 17.18
C MET A 185 -11.40 10.79 15.74
N THR A 186 -10.82 9.74 15.15
CA THR A 186 -11.19 9.30 13.80
C THR A 186 -12.58 8.65 13.73
N HIS A 187 -13.03 8.00 14.81
CA HIS A 187 -14.39 7.43 14.86
C HIS A 187 -15.51 8.47 15.06
N TYR A 188 -15.20 9.66 15.58
CA TYR A 188 -16.21 10.70 15.80
C TYR A 188 -16.52 11.50 14.52
N SER A 189 -15.70 11.39 13.48
CA SER A 189 -15.84 12.16 12.24
C SER A 189 -16.76 11.49 11.21
N ASP A 190 -17.09 10.20 11.39
CA ASP A 190 -17.97 9.43 10.50
C ASP A 190 -19.42 9.32 11.03
N SER A 191 -19.78 10.09 12.07
CA SER A 191 -21.07 10.02 12.76
C SER A 191 -21.99 11.24 12.57
N ASN A 192 -21.69 12.16 11.65
CA ASN A 192 -22.54 13.33 11.36
C ASN A 192 -22.77 13.55 9.86
#